data_AF-A0A2E9ZMY6-F1
#
_entry.id   AF-A0A2E9ZMY6-F1
#
_cell.length_a   1.000
_cell.length_b   1.000
_cell.length_c   1.000
_cell.angle_alpha   90.00
_cell.angle_beta   90.00
_cell.angle_gamma   90.00
#
_symmetry.space_group_name_H-M   'P 1'
#
loop_
_entity.id
_entity.type
_entity.pdbx_description
1 polymer ?
#
loop_
_entity_poly.entity_id
_entity_poly.type
_entity_poly.pdbx_seq_one_letter_code
_entity_poly.pdbx_strand_id
1 'polypeptide(L)'
;ENGTAMAYALDMLQARGSLFISPGDKVYAGQVVGENPRRDDLPVNPAKAKHLDNMRASGSDKAILLTPPINFSIERAIEYIANDELVEVTPNHLRFRKRILDANERRKAIKRAKDIAAATV
;
A
#
# COMPACT_ATOMS: atom_id res chain seq x y z
N GLU A 1 -6.90 5.82 -4.49
CA GLU A 1 -8.08 6.60 -4.06
C GLU A 1 -7.97 6.84 -2.56
N ASN A 2 -8.67 7.84 -2.04
CA ASN A 2 -8.77 8.07 -0.60
C ASN A 2 -9.91 7.22 -0.04
N GLY A 3 -9.71 6.63 1.13
CA GLY A 3 -10.70 5.74 1.71
C GLY A 3 -10.33 5.23 3.09
N THR A 4 -11.09 4.25 3.54
CA THR A 4 -10.84 3.54 4.80
C THR A 4 -10.43 2.12 4.48
N ALA A 5 -9.37 1.63 5.10
CA ALA A 5 -8.87 0.29 4.86
C ALA A 5 -9.90 -0.76 5.31
N MET A 6 -10.32 -1.63 4.40
CA MET A 6 -11.33 -2.66 4.65
C MET A 6 -10.66 -3.98 4.99
N ALA A 7 -11.11 -4.66 6.05
CA ALA A 7 -10.56 -5.96 6.46
C ALA A 7 -10.52 -6.99 5.32
N TYR A 8 -11.56 -7.02 4.48
CA TYR A 8 -11.63 -7.87 3.30
C TYR A 8 -10.52 -7.60 2.28
N ALA A 9 -10.22 -6.32 2.01
CA ALA A 9 -9.13 -5.96 1.10
C ALA A 9 -7.78 -6.33 1.72
N LEU A 10 -7.58 -6.01 3.00
CA LEU A 10 -6.34 -6.32 3.71
C LEU A 10 -6.07 -7.83 3.77
N ASP A 11 -7.10 -8.67 3.89
CA ASP A 11 -6.97 -10.13 3.88
C ASP A 11 -6.37 -10.65 2.57
N MET A 12 -6.79 -10.07 1.44
CA MET A 12 -6.22 -10.41 0.13
C MET A 12 -4.81 -9.83 -0.08
N LEU A 13 -4.50 -8.71 0.57
CA LEU A 13 -3.23 -8.02 0.44
C LEU A 13 -2.13 -8.63 1.32
N GLN A 14 -2.46 -9.12 2.52
CA GLN A 14 -1.47 -9.79 3.39
C GLN A 14 -0.89 -11.07 2.75
N ALA A 15 -1.63 -11.72 1.85
CA ALA A 15 -1.12 -12.86 1.10
C ALA A 15 -0.01 -12.47 0.09
N ARG A 16 0.12 -11.17 -0.22
CA ARG A 16 1.10 -10.63 -1.16
C ARG A 16 2.23 -9.87 -0.49
N GLY A 17 2.22 -9.75 0.85
CA GLY A 17 3.17 -8.90 1.54
C GLY A 17 2.81 -8.60 2.99
N SER A 18 3.71 -7.93 3.69
CA SER A 18 3.50 -7.51 5.08
C SER A 18 2.80 -6.15 5.12
N LEU A 19 1.76 -6.01 5.94
CA LEU A 19 0.97 -4.78 6.01
C LEU A 19 1.53 -3.80 7.05
N PHE A 20 1.34 -2.51 6.80
CA PHE A 20 1.67 -1.42 7.72
C PHE A 20 0.43 -0.74 8.32
N ILE A 21 -0.75 -1.12 7.86
CA ILE A 21 -2.03 -0.53 8.24
C ILE A 21 -2.99 -1.57 8.78
N SER A 22 -3.88 -1.13 9.67
CA SER A 22 -4.97 -1.91 10.24
C SER A 22 -6.29 -1.66 9.51
N PRO A 23 -7.28 -2.57 9.63
CA PRO A 23 -8.66 -2.27 9.25
C PRO A 23 -9.17 -1.02 9.97
N GLY A 24 -9.84 -0.14 9.23
CA GLY A 24 -10.35 1.13 9.77
C GLY A 24 -9.39 2.31 9.61
N ASP A 25 -8.13 2.08 9.24
CA ASP A 25 -7.18 3.16 9.00
C ASP A 25 -7.58 3.99 7.79
N LYS A 26 -7.48 5.31 7.93
CA LYS A 26 -7.69 6.26 6.82
C LYS A 26 -6.46 6.25 5.92
N VAL A 27 -6.70 5.96 4.65
CA VAL A 27 -5.67 5.86 3.61
C VAL A 27 -5.92 6.87 2.49
N TYR A 28 -4.84 7.32 1.86
CA TYR A 28 -4.92 8.22 0.72
C TYR A 28 -4.12 7.71 -0.48
N ALA A 29 -4.41 8.27 -1.66
CA ALA A 29 -3.75 7.87 -2.90
C ALA A 29 -2.23 8.11 -2.82
N GLY A 30 -1.43 7.07 -3.08
CA GLY A 30 0.03 7.13 -3.05
C GLY A 30 0.66 6.90 -1.68
N GLN A 31 -0.15 6.67 -0.63
CA GLN A 31 0.32 6.12 0.64
C GLN A 31 0.78 4.66 0.43
N VAL A 32 1.91 4.30 1.03
CA VAL A 32 2.41 2.93 1.08
C VAL A 32 1.74 2.21 2.24
N VAL A 33 1.13 1.06 1.94
CA VAL A 33 0.27 0.32 2.88
C VAL A 33 0.88 -1.01 3.35
N GLY A 34 2.01 -1.38 2.77
CA GLY A 34 2.72 -2.61 3.09
C GLY A 34 3.94 -2.80 2.19
N GLU A 35 4.69 -3.85 2.49
CA GLU A 35 5.88 -4.30 1.79
C GLU A 35 5.55 -5.46 0.85
N ASN A 36 5.97 -5.36 -0.40
CA ASN A 36 5.96 -6.47 -1.34
C ASN A 36 7.30 -7.22 -1.24
N PRO A 37 7.35 -8.55 -1.04
CA PRO A 37 8.60 -9.30 -1.06
C PRO A 37 9.27 -9.33 -2.44
N ARG A 38 8.56 -8.92 -3.50
CA ARG A 38 9.12 -8.75 -4.85
C ARG A 38 9.68 -7.35 -5.02
N ARG A 39 10.61 -7.21 -5.97
CA ARG A 39 11.30 -5.93 -6.26
C ARG A 39 10.41 -4.87 -6.89
N ASP A 40 9.24 -5.24 -7.40
CA ASP A 40 8.32 -4.34 -8.10
C ASP A 40 7.25 -3.76 -7.16
N ASP A 41 7.04 -2.45 -7.29
CA ASP A 41 5.92 -1.76 -6.66
C ASP A 41 4.58 -2.28 -7.19
N LEU A 42 3.67 -2.64 -6.29
CA LEU A 42 2.31 -3.06 -6.65
C LEU A 42 1.28 -2.00 -6.25
N PRO A 43 0.62 -1.33 -7.22
CA PRO A 43 -0.54 -0.48 -6.93
C PRO A 43 -1.71 -1.34 -6.46
N VAL A 44 -2.23 -1.05 -5.27
CA VAL A 44 -3.33 -1.81 -4.65
C VAL A 44 -4.43 -0.87 -4.15
N ASN A 45 -5.64 -1.40 -4.00
CA ASN A 45 -6.76 -0.70 -3.40
C ASN A 45 -7.14 -1.31 -2.03
N PRO A 46 -6.65 -0.76 -0.91
CA PRO A 46 -6.99 -1.22 0.44
C PRO A 46 -8.42 -0.87 0.88
N ALA A 47 -9.12 0.04 0.17
CA ALA A 47 -10.49 0.45 0.48
C ALA A 47 -11.54 -0.38 -0.27
N LYS A 48 -11.13 -1.45 -0.97
CA LYS A 48 -12.05 -2.28 -1.75
C LYS A 48 -13.05 -2.99 -0.85
N ALA A 49 -14.33 -2.71 -1.06
CA ALA A 49 -15.42 -3.42 -0.39
C ALA A 49 -15.59 -4.85 -0.93
N LYS A 50 -16.12 -5.74 -0.08
CA LYS A 50 -16.56 -7.08 -0.50
C LYS A 50 -17.79 -6.91 -1.40
N HIS A 51 -17.73 -7.43 -2.62
CA HIS A 51 -18.91 -7.48 -3.49
C HIS A 51 -19.84 -8.56 -2.96
N LEU A 52 -20.97 -8.15 -2.40
CA LEU A 52 -22.02 -9.05 -1.92
C LEU A 52 -23.00 -9.31 -3.07
N ASP A 53 -22.57 -10.06 -4.08
CA ASP A 53 -23.55 -10.68 -4.96
C ASP A 53 -24.21 -11.80 -4.17
N ASN A 54 -25.56 -11.83 -4.18
CA ASN A 54 -26.42 -12.80 -3.52
C ASN A 54 -26.15 -14.24 -3.99
N MET A 55 -24.99 -14.80 -3.66
CA MET A 55 -24.59 -16.15 -4.02
C MET A 55 -24.86 -17.03 -2.82
N ARG A 56 -25.99 -17.74 -2.92
CA ARG A 56 -26.34 -18.93 -2.14
C ARG A 56 -25.12 -19.84 -1.98
N ALA A 57 -24.36 -19.65 -0.91
CA ALA A 57 -23.29 -20.54 -0.50
C ALA A 57 -23.55 -20.88 0.97
N SER A 58 -24.17 -22.04 1.14
CA SER A 58 -24.27 -22.78 2.39
C SER A 58 -22.94 -22.74 3.16
N GLY A 59 -22.95 -22.11 4.33
CA GLY A 59 -22.02 -22.37 5.44
C GLY A 59 -20.53 -22.16 5.16
N SER A 60 -20.04 -20.92 5.26
CA SER A 60 -18.79 -20.59 5.99
C SER A 60 -18.42 -19.13 5.75
N ASP A 61 -18.93 -18.22 6.59
CA ASP A 61 -18.25 -16.95 6.80
C ASP A 61 -16.92 -17.27 7.49
N LYS A 62 -15.86 -17.47 6.69
CA LYS A 62 -14.50 -17.57 7.23
C LYS A 62 -14.20 -16.26 7.96
N ALA A 63 -13.92 -16.37 9.25
CA ALA A 63 -13.44 -15.23 10.02
C ALA A 63 -12.17 -14.70 9.35
N ILE A 64 -12.15 -13.40 9.04
CA ILE A 64 -10.97 -12.74 8.49
C ILE A 64 -9.93 -12.68 9.61
N LEU A 65 -8.79 -13.34 9.39
CA LEU A 65 -7.66 -13.35 10.31
C LEU A 65 -6.53 -12.55 9.68
N LEU A 66 -6.25 -11.39 10.25
CA LEU A 66 -5.19 -10.50 9.78
C LEU A 66 -3.95 -10.64 10.65
N THR A 67 -2.80 -10.73 9.99
CA THR A 67 -1.51 -10.61 10.67
C THR A 67 -1.37 -9.17 11.20
N PRO A 68 -0.91 -8.97 12.45
CA PRO A 68 -0.68 -7.63 12.98
C PRO A 68 0.21 -6.80 12.05
N PRO A 69 -0.09 -5.51 11.83
CA PRO A 69 0.73 -4.67 10.97
C PRO A 69 2.10 -4.39 11.60
N ILE A 70 3.09 -4.16 10.75
CA ILE A 70 4.42 -3.75 11.18
C ILE A 70 4.37 -2.27 11.58
N ASN A 71 4.67 -1.99 12.84
CA ASN A 71 4.82 -0.63 13.35
C ASN A 71 6.29 -0.22 13.30
N PHE A 72 6.54 1.00 12.83
CA PHE A 72 7.88 1.57 12.71
C PHE A 72 8.11 2.66 13.75
N SER A 73 9.34 2.76 14.25
CA SER A 73 9.81 4.00 14.88
C SER A 73 10.20 5.01 13.79
N ILE A 74 10.38 6.27 14.15
CA ILE A 74 10.75 7.33 13.20
C ILE A 74 12.11 7.02 12.57
N GLU A 75 13.07 6.60 13.38
CA GLU A 75 14.44 6.26 12.95
C GLU A 75 14.42 5.11 11.96
N ARG A 76 13.70 4.03 12.30
CA ARG A 76 13.54 2.86 11.42
C ARG A 76 12.82 3.24 10.13
N ALA A 77 11.83 4.13 10.18
CA ALA A 77 11.11 4.58 8.99
C ALA A 77 12.02 5.38 8.04
N ILE A 78 12.88 6.24 8.58
CA ILE A 78 13.84 7.01 7.78
C ILE A 78 14.88 6.09 7.12
N GLU A 79 15.33 5.05 7.82
CA GLU A 79 16.24 4.05 7.25
C GLU A 79 15.56 3.19 6.18
N TYR A 80 14.25 2.94 6.32
CA TYR A 80 13.51 2.02 5.46
C TYR A 80 13.12 2.61 4.09
N ILE A 81 12.88 3.92 3.98
CA ILE A 81 12.36 4.52 2.74
C ILE A 81 13.33 4.47 1.54
N ALA A 82 12.77 4.32 0.34
CA ALA A 82 13.50 4.49 -0.90
C ALA A 82 13.63 5.96 -1.33
N ASN A 83 14.49 6.23 -2.32
CA ASN A 83 14.73 7.58 -2.86
C ASN A 83 13.48 8.24 -3.50
N ASP A 84 12.49 7.46 -3.93
CA ASP A 84 11.23 7.94 -4.48
C ASP A 84 10.10 8.01 -3.44
N GLU A 85 10.42 7.81 -2.17
CA GLU A 85 9.50 7.78 -1.04
C GLU A 85 9.80 8.89 -0.04
N LEU A 86 8.80 9.18 0.80
CA LEU A 86 8.86 10.15 1.88
C LEU A 86 8.17 9.58 3.11
N VAL A 87 8.72 9.91 4.27
CA VAL A 87 8.06 9.67 5.57
C VAL A 87 7.23 10.91 5.92
N GLU A 88 5.93 10.73 6.07
CA GLU A 88 5.02 11.75 6.61
C GLU A 88 4.91 11.56 8.12
N VAL A 89 5.38 12.55 8.87
CA VAL A 89 5.34 12.56 10.34
C VAL A 89 4.31 13.58 10.82
N THR A 90 3.39 13.12 11.65
CA THR A 90 2.46 13.97 12.42
C THR A 90 2.51 13.53 13.88
N PRO A 91 2.03 14.33 14.85
CA PRO A 91 2.06 13.94 16.27
C PRO A 91 1.40 12.59 16.57
N ASN A 92 0.42 12.19 15.76
CA ASN A 92 -0.38 10.99 15.98
C ASN A 92 -0.11 9.86 14.96
N HIS A 93 0.58 10.15 13.85
CA HIS A 93 0.77 9.17 12.77
C HIS A 93 2.14 9.29 12.13
N LEU A 94 2.72 8.12 11.86
CA LEU A 94 3.89 7.93 11.02
C LEU A 94 3.44 7.17 9.78
N ARG A 95 3.57 7.76 8.59
CA ARG A 95 3.10 7.17 7.33
C ARG A 95 4.17 7.20 6.26
N PHE A 96 4.16 6.19 5.41
CA PHE A 96 4.98 6.14 4.22
C PHE A 96 4.17 6.57 3.01
N ARG A 97 4.77 7.37 2.12
CA ARG A 97 4.14 7.79 0.87
C ARG A 97 5.15 7.88 -0.25
N LYS A 98 4.68 7.74 -1.47
CA LYS A 98 5.50 7.99 -2.65
C LYS A 98 5.59 9.49 -2.93
N ARG A 99 6.70 9.92 -3.52
CA ARG A 99 6.92 11.32 -3.91
C ARG A 99 5.92 11.76 -4.97
N ILE A 100 5.66 10.88 -5.94
CA ILE A 100 4.57 11.01 -6.93
C ILE A 100 3.40 10.13 -6.48
N LEU A 101 2.33 10.79 -6.03
CA LEU A 101 1.15 10.11 -5.48
C LEU A 101 0.38 9.34 -6.54
N ASP A 102 0.19 9.93 -7.72
CA ASP A 102 -0.53 9.30 -8.82
C ASP A 102 0.31 8.19 -9.46
N ALA A 103 -0.26 6.98 -9.53
CA ALA A 103 0.41 5.80 -10.07
C ALA A 103 0.69 5.92 -11.59
N ASN A 104 -0.19 6.56 -12.34
CA ASN A 104 -0.02 6.78 -13.78
C ASN A 104 1.10 7.78 -14.04
N GLU A 105 1.15 8.88 -13.26
CA GLU A 105 2.25 9.84 -13.35
C GLU A 105 3.58 9.21 -12.97
N ARG A 106 3.61 8.35 -11.95
CA ARG A 106 4.82 7.62 -11.56
C ARG A 106 5.31 6.71 -12.67
N ARG A 107 4.43 5.95 -13.33
CA ARG A 107 4.79 5.11 -14.48
C ARG A 107 5.38 5.96 -15.62
N LYS A 108 4.79 7.12 -15.91
CA LYS A 108 5.32 8.07 -16.91
C LYS A 108 6.70 8.62 -16.51
N ALA A 109 6.91 8.93 -15.24
CA ALA A 109 8.19 9.43 -14.73
C ALA A 109 9.29 8.35 -14.80
N ILE A 110 8.99 7.10 -14.41
CA ILE A 110 9.91 5.97 -14.51
C ILE A 110 10.29 5.73 -15.97
N LYS A 111 9.31 5.74 -16.89
CA LYS A 111 9.58 5.60 -18.33
C LYS A 111 10.50 6.72 -18.84
N ARG A 112 10.19 7.98 -18.55
CA ARG A 112 11.03 9.12 -18.95
C ARG A 112 12.45 9.03 -18.39
N ALA A 113 12.61 8.65 -17.12
CA ALA A 113 13.92 8.48 -16.51
C ALA A 113 14.73 7.37 -17.19
N LYS A 114 14.07 6.26 -17.56
CA LYS A 114 14.70 5.18 -18.33
C LYS A 114 15.12 5.63 -19.73
N ASP A 115 14.27 6.39 -20.42
CA ASP A 115 14.57 6.91 -21.76
C ASP A 115 15.76 7.89 -21.73
N ILE A 116 15.82 8.79 -20.73
CA ILE A 116 16.96 9.70 -20.53
C ILE A 116 18.25 8.92 -20.23
N ALA A 117 18.17 7.93 -19.34
CA ALA A 117 19.33 7.09 -19.01
C ALA A 117 19.85 6.33 -20.25
N ALA A 118 18.96 5.83 -21.10
CA ALA A 118 19.33 5.15 -22.33
C ALA A 118 19.91 6.10 -23.41
N ALA A 119 19.55 7.39 -23.40
CA ALA A 119 20.06 8.39 -24.34
C ALA A 119 21.38 9.04 -23.91
N THR A 120 21.79 8.88 -22.65
CA THR A 120 23.03 9.44 -22.09
C THR A 120 24.20 8.45 -22.12
N VAL A 121 23.91 7.19 -22.50
CA VAL A 121 24.90 6.11 -22.74
C VAL A 121 25.10 5.97 -24.23
#